data_AF-A0A924G503-F1
#
_entry.id   AF-A0A924G503-F1
#
_cell.length_a   1.000
_cell.length_b   1.000
_cell.length_c   1.000
_cell.angle_alpha   90.00
_cell.angle_beta   90.00
_cell.angle_gamma   90.00
#
_symmetry.space_group_name_H-M   'P 1'
#
loop_
_entity.id
_entity.type
_entity.pdbx_description
1 polymer ?
#
loop_
_entity_poly.entity_id
_entity_poly.type
_entity_poly.pdbx_seq_one_letter_code
_entity_poly.pdbx_strand_id
1 'polypeptide(L)' 'ADVPHIDTIFIDKPDYILNPVGSKGMGEIALIGFAAAVANAVFHATGKRIRELPITPDKLI' A
#
# COMPACT_ATOMS: atom_id res chain seq x y z
N ALA A 1 0.36 -9.35 17.09
CA ALA A 1 -0.19 -10.39 16.20
C ALA A 1 -1.10 -9.71 15.18
N ASP A 2 -1.29 -10.31 14.01
CA ASP A 2 -2.00 -9.82 12.79
C ASP A 2 -1.29 -8.80 11.90
N VAL A 3 -0.35 -8.00 12.43
CA VAL A 3 0.49 -7.11 11.61
C VAL A 3 1.77 -7.84 11.18
N PRO A 4 2.06 -7.98 9.86
CA PRO A 4 3.28 -8.61 9.38
C PRO A 4 4.51 -7.70 9.53
N HIS A 5 5.69 -8.22 9.19
CA HIS A 5 6.88 -7.38 9.04
C HIS A 5 6.66 -6.31 7.95
N ILE A 6 7.10 -5.08 8.22
CA ILE A 6 6.98 -3.96 7.29
C ILE A 6 8.37 -3.36 7.07
N ASP A 7 8.85 -3.46 5.84
CA ASP A 7 10.05 -2.76 5.38
C ASP A 7 9.70 -1.36 4.90
N THR A 8 10.45 -0.36 5.37
CA THR A 8 10.25 1.05 5.00
C THR A 8 11.51 1.60 4.34
N ILE A 9 11.33 2.21 3.17
CA ILE A 9 12.42 2.80 2.39
C ILE A 9 12.08 4.26 2.12
N PHE A 10 13.01 5.15 2.42
CA PHE A 10 12.92 6.56 2.07
C PHE A 10 13.62 6.84 0.74
N ILE A 11 13.03 7.73 -0.06
CA ILE A 11 13.58 8.14 -1.36
C ILE A 11 14.57 9.32 -1.20
N ASP A 12 14.60 9.97 -0.03
CA ASP A 12 15.51 11.06 0.33
C ASP A 12 15.65 12.17 -0.73
N LYS A 13 14.53 12.46 -1.41
CA LYS A 13 14.47 13.49 -2.45
C LYS A 13 13.72 14.72 -1.96
N PRO A 14 14.42 15.81 -1.59
CA PRO A 14 13.78 17.06 -1.21
C PRO A 14 13.04 17.72 -2.39
N ASP A 15 12.03 18.53 -2.08
CA ASP A 15 11.29 19.32 -3.07
C ASP A 15 11.22 20.79 -2.67
N TYR A 16 12.19 21.54 -3.16
CA TYR A 16 12.32 22.98 -2.93
C TYR A 16 11.37 23.82 -3.81
N ILE A 17 10.69 23.20 -4.78
CA ILE A 17 9.64 23.88 -5.56
C ILE A 17 8.38 23.99 -4.69
N LEU A 18 8.06 22.93 -3.95
CA LEU A 18 6.90 22.88 -3.06
C LEU A 18 7.04 23.78 -1.84
N ASN A 19 8.19 23.73 -1.15
CA ASN A 19 8.44 24.56 0.03
C ASN A 19 9.95 24.75 0.32
N PRO A 20 10.34 25.81 1.05
CA PRO A 20 11.76 26.11 1.31
C PRO A 20 12.52 25.04 2.10
N VAL A 21 11.82 24.23 2.88
CA VAL A 21 12.43 23.16 3.70
C VAL A 21 12.55 21.83 2.97
N GLY A 22 12.04 21.73 1.74
CA GLY A 22 12.14 20.54 0.89
C GLY A 22 11.28 19.36 1.34
N SER A 23 10.34 19.57 2.28
CA SER A 23 9.56 18.48 2.90
C SER A 23 8.35 18.08 2.06
N LYS A 24 7.81 16.89 2.31
CA LYS A 24 6.59 16.36 1.68
C LYS A 24 5.71 15.69 2.72
N GLY A 25 4.39 15.74 2.51
CA GLY A 25 3.44 14.95 3.29
C GLY A 25 3.58 13.46 2.99
N MET A 26 3.70 12.63 4.03
CA MET A 26 3.89 11.18 3.91
C MET A 26 2.79 10.36 4.60
N GLY A 27 1.92 10.98 5.40
CA GLY A 27 0.95 10.25 6.24
C GLY A 27 -0.01 9.36 5.44
N GLU A 28 -0.58 9.89 4.36
CA GLU A 28 -1.51 9.12 3.52
C GLU A 28 -0.78 8.27 2.47
N ILE A 29 0.33 8.78 1.93
CA ILE A 29 1.08 8.16 0.83
C ILE A 29 1.53 6.74 1.19
N ALA A 30 1.93 6.51 2.44
CA ALA A 30 2.32 5.18 2.93
C ALA A 30 1.16 4.15 2.86
N LEU A 31 -0.09 4.59 2.94
CA LEU A 31 -1.26 3.72 3.04
C LEU A 31 -2.03 3.56 1.72
N ILE A 32 -2.05 4.57 0.85
CA ILE A 32 -2.89 4.60 -0.38
C ILE A 32 -2.73 3.32 -1.22
N GLY A 33 -1.50 2.81 -1.36
CA GLY A 33 -1.21 1.61 -2.16
C GLY A 33 -1.50 0.28 -1.49
N PHE A 34 -1.75 0.25 -0.18
CA PHE A 34 -1.77 -0.99 0.61
C PHE A 34 -2.86 -1.96 0.15
N ALA A 35 -4.12 -1.51 0.08
CA ALA A 35 -5.23 -2.37 -0.31
C ALA A 35 -5.07 -2.92 -1.74
N ALA A 36 -4.56 -2.10 -2.66
CA ALA A 36 -4.28 -2.51 -4.03
C ALA A 36 -3.15 -3.54 -4.10
N ALA A 37 -2.06 -3.36 -3.33
CA ALA A 37 -0.96 -4.31 -3.25
C ALA A 37 -1.42 -5.68 -2.73
N VAL A 38 -2.20 -5.71 -1.65
CA VAL A 38 -2.78 -6.94 -1.10
C VAL A 38 -3.72 -7.61 -2.11
N ALA A 39 -4.62 -6.85 -2.74
CA ALA A 39 -5.54 -7.40 -3.74
C ALA A 39 -4.81 -7.99 -4.96
N ASN A 40 -3.71 -7.37 -5.39
CA ASN A 40 -2.87 -7.90 -6.46
C ASN A 40 -2.11 -9.16 -6.03
N ALA A 41 -1.64 -9.22 -4.78
CA ALA A 41 -0.99 -10.42 -4.23
C ALA A 41 -1.97 -11.61 -4.17
N VAL A 42 -3.22 -11.38 -3.73
CA VAL A 42 -4.28 -12.40 -3.74
C VAL A 42 -4.55 -12.89 -5.16
N PHE A 43 -4.69 -11.98 -6.13
CA PHE A 43 -4.89 -12.37 -7.53
C PHE A 43 -3.69 -13.16 -8.08
N HIS A 44 -2.46 -12.73 -7.76
CA HIS A 44 -1.25 -13.43 -8.18
C HIS A 44 -1.19 -14.85 -7.61
N ALA A 45 -1.55 -15.04 -6.34
CA ALA A 45 -1.50 -16.34 -5.67
C ALA A 45 -2.63 -17.30 -6.08
N THR A 46 -3.80 -16.78 -6.45
CA THR A 46 -5.02 -17.59 -6.60
C THR A 46 -5.64 -17.57 -8.00
N GLY A 47 -5.26 -16.61 -8.86
CA GLY A 47 -5.92 -16.32 -10.13
C GLY A 47 -7.31 -15.68 -10.00
N LYS A 48 -7.88 -15.56 -8.78
CA LYS A 48 -9.20 -14.97 -8.54
C LYS A 48 -9.08 -13.46 -8.30
N ARG A 49 -9.80 -12.65 -9.09
CA ARG A 49 -9.79 -11.19 -8.95
C ARG A 49 -11.00 -10.70 -8.15
N ILE A 50 -10.75 -10.33 -6.90
CA ILE A 50 -11.77 -9.75 -6.01
C ILE A 50 -11.73 -8.23 -6.14
N ARG A 51 -12.86 -7.60 -6.47
CA ARG A 51 -12.99 -6.14 -6.65
C ARG A 51 -13.78 -5.46 -5.53
N GLU A 52 -14.26 -6.23 -4.57
CA GLU A 52 -15.05 -5.76 -3.45
C GLU A 52 -14.32 -6.05 -2.14
N LEU A 53 -13.95 -4.99 -1.42
CA LEU A 53 -13.23 -5.06 -0.16
C LEU A 53 -14.23 -5.06 1.03
N PRO A 54 -13.88 -5.69 2.18
CA PRO A 54 -12.65 -6.44 2.44
C PRO A 54 -12.62 -7.79 1.69
N ILE A 55 -11.41 -8.31 1.44
CA ILE A 55 -11.21 -9.65 0.87
C ILE A 55 -11.24 -10.65 2.01
N THR A 56 -12.40 -11.25 2.24
CA THR A 56 -12.60 -12.31 3.24
C THR A 56 -12.43 -13.70 2.59
N PRO A 57 -12.07 -14.75 3.36
CA PRO A 57 -11.82 -16.09 2.79
C PRO A 57 -13.00 -16.68 2.01
N ASP A 58 -14.24 -16.38 2.38
CA ASP A 58 -15.46 -16.80 1.67
C ASP A 58 -15.54 -16.27 0.24
N LYS A 59 -14.93 -15.10 -0.04
CA LYS A 59 -14.84 -14.54 -1.40
C LYS A 59 -13.84 -15.29 -2.30
N LEU A 60 -13.05 -16.22 -1.74
CA LEU A 60 -12.07 -17.03 -2.48
C LEU A 60 -12.54 -18.46 -2.76
N ILE A 61 -13.74 -18.83 -2.33
CA ILE A 61 -14.33 -20.17 -2.57
C ILE A 61 -14.86 -20.27 -4.01
#